data_AF-A0A962VDG7-F1
#
_entry.id   AF-A0A962VDG7-F1
#
_cell.length_a   1.000
_cell.length_b   1.000
_cell.length_c   1.000
_cell.angle_alpha   90.00
_cell.angle_beta   90.00
_cell.angle_gamma   90.00
#
_symmetry.space_group_name_H-M   'P 1'
#
loop_
_entity.id
_entity.type
_entity.pdbx_description
1 polymer ?
#
loop_
_entity_poly.entity_id
_entity_poly.type
_entity_poly.pdbx_seq_one_letter_code
_entity_poly.pdbx_strand_id
1 'polypeptide(L)'
;MKKLFYLLLLAVVLAGPQTQAGPLHEAARAGKLGQVRQLISKGANVNELDYYGFSPLLLAKLNDHDQTAKLLTSKGASEQLETLVRRLQFYLTELGYSSGGIDGLLGPGTRDAIRAFQRDGNFKVTGRVEEPWVHKLHNKILARVQTDLKKLGFYGGEVDGLVGPATRDSIRSFQQQAGLKINFTPEPDWMRAIQTALQRTSQTQSKPALDANALKTLQEKLLVLGYNPGLPDGLMGSATTQAIRDFQSRYKLSVTGQPQGEWLSVLDREILRTIQQQLTAQGFDAGAADGAYGSRTELAIRKFQQQTGLPVDGRPSAQLISALQKASSRQTASVQPIPVQQAPPKRELIERVQRRLHALNYKIGDIDGQTGPATEGAIKAFQQQQKLPVDGQISEQLLAALDQQLQAQQAQQAQQAQAQQAQQA
;
A
#
# COMPACT_ATOMS: atom_id res chain seq x y z
N MET A 1 -9.61 10.66 10.91
CA MET A 1 -9.35 9.38 11.61
C MET A 1 -8.00 9.33 12.35
N LYS A 2 -6.86 9.73 11.76
CA LYS A 2 -5.57 9.87 12.49
C LYS A 2 -5.72 10.69 13.78
N LYS A 3 -6.33 11.88 13.69
CA LYS A 3 -6.66 12.72 14.85
C LYS A 3 -7.55 12.03 15.90
N LEU A 4 -8.39 11.05 15.54
CA LEU A 4 -9.33 10.42 16.48
C LEU A 4 -8.61 9.40 17.38
N PHE A 5 -7.76 8.53 16.80
CA PHE A 5 -6.89 7.63 17.57
C PHE A 5 -5.95 8.42 18.48
N TYR A 6 -5.35 9.51 17.97
CA TYR A 6 -4.47 10.37 18.74
C TYR A 6 -5.20 11.19 19.82
N LEU A 7 -6.39 11.74 19.55
CA LEU A 7 -7.20 12.48 20.55
C LEU A 7 -7.75 11.56 21.63
N LEU A 8 -8.06 10.30 21.33
CA LEU A 8 -8.54 9.32 22.30
C LEU A 8 -7.42 8.71 23.15
N LEU A 9 -6.22 8.50 22.59
CA LEU A 9 -5.03 8.20 23.38
C LEU A 9 -4.60 9.43 24.19
N LEU A 10 -4.73 10.66 23.68
CA LEU A 10 -4.58 11.90 24.47
C LEU A 10 -5.60 12.03 25.61
N ALA A 11 -6.80 11.47 25.47
CA ALA A 11 -7.77 11.42 26.56
C ALA A 11 -7.32 10.48 27.71
N VAL A 12 -6.48 9.46 27.41
CA VAL A 12 -5.76 8.66 28.43
C VAL A 12 -4.72 9.55 29.16
N VAL A 13 -4.12 10.51 28.45
CA VAL A 13 -2.99 11.35 28.92
C VAL A 13 -3.42 12.43 29.93
N LEU A 14 -4.70 12.80 30.02
CA LEU A 14 -5.18 13.81 30.98
C LEU A 14 -5.49 13.26 32.38
N ALA A 15 -5.24 11.98 32.65
CA ALA A 15 -5.38 11.39 33.98
C ALA A 15 -4.12 11.68 34.83
N GLY A 16 -4.26 12.60 35.80
CA GLY A 16 -3.22 12.99 36.75
C GLY A 16 -2.75 11.87 37.71
N PRO A 17 -1.83 12.15 38.63
CA PRO A 17 -1.14 11.11 39.39
C PRO A 17 -1.98 10.52 40.55
N GLN A 18 -1.99 9.18 40.62
CA GLN A 18 -2.08 8.31 41.80
C GLN A 18 -3.18 8.60 42.84
N THR A 19 -4.28 7.85 42.77
CA THR A 19 -5.02 7.41 43.96
C THR A 19 -5.57 6.00 43.75
N GLN A 20 -5.81 5.29 44.85
CA GLN A 20 -6.83 4.25 44.98
C GLN A 20 -8.10 4.65 44.20
N ALA A 21 -8.91 3.68 43.71
CA ALA A 21 -10.09 3.93 42.88
C ALA A 21 -10.80 5.24 43.27
N GLY A 22 -10.72 6.26 42.39
CA GLY A 22 -11.22 7.59 42.74
C GLY A 22 -12.73 7.55 43.02
N PRO A 23 -13.31 8.55 43.70
CA PRO A 23 -14.73 8.54 44.10
C PRO A 23 -15.71 8.24 42.94
N LEU A 24 -15.36 8.63 41.71
CA LEU A 24 -16.17 8.35 40.53
C LEU A 24 -16.15 6.86 40.14
N HIS A 25 -15.03 6.17 40.30
CA HIS A 25 -14.90 4.73 40.05
C HIS A 25 -15.72 3.93 41.06
N GLU A 26 -15.66 4.30 42.35
CA GLU A 26 -16.44 3.63 43.39
C GLU A 26 -17.94 3.87 43.21
N ALA A 27 -18.34 5.11 42.91
CA ALA A 27 -19.73 5.46 42.64
C ALA A 27 -20.26 4.73 41.40
N ALA A 28 -19.44 4.58 40.36
CA ALA A 28 -19.79 3.84 39.15
C ALA A 28 -19.88 2.32 39.39
N ARG A 29 -18.91 1.75 40.09
CA ARG A 29 -18.89 0.33 40.51
C ARG A 29 -20.09 -0.04 41.36
N ALA A 30 -20.52 0.86 42.25
CA ALA A 30 -21.68 0.67 43.12
C ALA A 30 -23.01 1.16 42.51
N GLY A 31 -23.01 1.61 41.25
CA GLY A 31 -24.22 2.02 40.54
C GLY A 31 -24.92 3.27 41.10
N LYS A 32 -24.22 4.08 41.90
CA LYS A 32 -24.77 5.26 42.60
C LYS A 32 -24.93 6.44 41.66
N LEU A 33 -25.98 6.41 40.83
CA LEU A 33 -26.28 7.38 39.78
C LEU A 33 -26.24 8.85 40.27
N GLY A 34 -26.79 9.14 41.45
CA GLY A 34 -26.78 10.49 42.03
C GLY A 34 -25.38 10.99 42.38
N GLN A 35 -24.53 10.12 42.96
CA GLN A 35 -23.14 10.44 43.27
C GLN A 35 -22.31 10.61 42.01
N VAL A 36 -22.53 9.77 40.98
CA VAL A 36 -21.88 9.92 39.68
C VAL A 36 -22.21 11.28 39.05
N ARG A 37 -23.48 11.72 39.05
CA ARG A 37 -23.85 13.07 38.57
C ARG A 37 -23.12 14.16 39.34
N GLN A 38 -23.11 14.07 40.67
CA GLN A 38 -22.51 15.08 41.52
C GLN A 38 -20.99 15.16 41.29
N LEU A 39 -20.31 14.02 41.19
CA LEU A 39 -18.87 13.97 40.97
C LEU A 39 -18.48 14.51 39.58
N ILE A 40 -19.25 14.17 38.54
CA ILE A 40 -19.05 14.74 37.19
C ILE A 40 -19.29 16.26 37.22
N SER A 41 -20.31 16.75 37.93
CA SER A 41 -20.57 18.19 38.06
C SER A 41 -19.45 18.96 38.79
N LYS A 42 -18.69 18.26 39.65
CA LYS A 42 -17.49 18.78 40.32
C LYS A 42 -16.21 18.65 39.47
N GLY A 43 -16.32 18.21 38.22
CA GLY A 43 -15.19 18.11 37.28
C GLY A 43 -14.46 16.78 37.28
N ALA A 44 -15.02 15.70 37.86
CA ALA A 44 -14.39 14.39 37.80
C ALA A 44 -14.25 13.90 36.36
N ASN A 45 -13.07 13.39 36.00
CA ASN A 45 -12.78 12.92 34.65
C ASN A 45 -13.47 11.57 34.39
N VAL A 46 -14.46 11.57 33.49
CA VAL A 46 -15.26 10.38 33.15
C VAL A 46 -14.49 9.26 32.45
N ASN A 47 -13.28 9.56 31.96
CA ASN A 47 -12.37 8.65 31.28
C ASN A 47 -11.11 8.32 32.09
N GLU A 48 -11.04 8.79 33.35
CA GLU A 48 -9.95 8.41 34.23
C GLU A 48 -9.90 6.89 34.42
N LEU A 49 -8.71 6.34 34.62
CA LEU A 49 -8.52 4.93 34.89
C LEU A 49 -8.06 4.75 36.33
N ASP A 50 -8.63 3.79 37.05
CA ASP A 50 -8.15 3.44 38.39
C ASP A 50 -6.79 2.71 38.34
N TYR A 51 -6.27 2.35 39.52
CA TYR A 51 -4.98 1.66 39.64
C TYR A 51 -4.89 0.35 38.82
N TYR A 52 -6.03 -0.31 38.60
CA TYR A 52 -6.13 -1.55 37.85
C TYR A 52 -6.46 -1.32 36.36
N GLY A 53 -6.64 -0.06 35.94
CA GLY A 53 -6.93 0.31 34.57
C GLY A 53 -8.42 0.25 34.21
N PHE A 54 -9.32 0.20 35.19
CA PHE A 54 -10.75 0.27 34.92
C PHE A 54 -11.22 1.73 34.82
N SER A 55 -12.00 2.04 33.80
CA SER A 55 -12.73 3.32 33.74
C SER A 55 -14.02 3.25 34.56
N PRO A 56 -14.59 4.39 34.97
CA PRO A 56 -15.90 4.42 35.59
C PRO A 56 -16.97 3.75 34.72
N LEU A 57 -16.92 3.96 33.39
CA LEU A 57 -17.86 3.33 32.46
C LEU A 57 -17.74 1.81 32.45
N LEU A 58 -16.51 1.29 32.44
CA LEU A 58 -16.26 -0.15 32.45
C LEU A 58 -16.75 -0.77 33.77
N LEU A 59 -16.50 -0.12 34.92
CA LEU A 59 -16.99 -0.58 36.23
C LEU A 59 -18.52 -0.60 36.30
N ALA A 60 -19.19 0.42 35.76
CA ALA A 60 -20.65 0.45 35.72
C ALA A 60 -21.22 -0.68 34.83
N LYS A 61 -20.60 -0.95 33.67
CA LYS A 61 -21.04 -2.03 32.77
C LYS A 61 -20.79 -3.43 33.36
N LEU A 62 -19.62 -3.66 33.97
CA LEU A 62 -19.27 -4.96 34.56
C LEU A 62 -20.16 -5.35 35.75
N ASN A 63 -20.76 -4.38 36.43
CA ASN A 63 -21.67 -4.59 37.56
C ASN A 63 -23.14 -4.37 37.17
N ASP A 64 -23.47 -4.43 35.86
CA ASP A 64 -24.83 -4.32 35.32
C ASP A 64 -25.59 -3.05 35.73
N HIS A 65 -24.87 -1.94 35.90
CA HIS A 65 -25.44 -0.64 36.28
C HIS A 65 -25.76 0.22 35.05
N ASP A 66 -26.72 -0.22 34.24
CA ASP A 66 -27.09 0.37 32.94
C ASP A 66 -27.39 1.88 32.99
N GLN A 67 -28.12 2.34 34.00
CA GLN A 67 -28.46 3.76 34.13
C GLN A 67 -27.21 4.62 34.38
N THR A 68 -26.26 4.08 35.15
CA THR A 68 -24.99 4.71 35.46
C THR A 68 -24.05 4.67 34.25
N ALA A 69 -24.01 3.55 33.53
CA ALA A 69 -23.27 3.43 32.27
C ALA A 69 -23.80 4.42 31.22
N LYS A 70 -25.13 4.49 31.02
CA LYS A 70 -25.77 5.47 30.12
C LYS A 70 -25.44 6.90 30.49
N LEU A 71 -25.46 7.23 31.79
CA LEU A 71 -25.06 8.55 32.26
C LEU A 71 -23.60 8.85 31.91
N LEU A 72 -22.68 7.94 32.22
CA LEU A 72 -21.26 8.11 31.94
C LEU A 72 -21.00 8.29 30.44
N THR A 73 -21.62 7.47 29.59
CA THR A 73 -21.57 7.62 28.13
C THR A 73 -22.12 8.97 27.68
N SER A 74 -23.27 9.42 28.23
CA SER A 74 -23.86 10.73 27.91
C SER A 74 -22.98 11.92 28.33
N LYS A 75 -22.03 11.68 29.25
CA LYS A 75 -21.06 12.67 29.72
C LYS A 75 -19.69 12.52 29.06
N GLY A 76 -19.60 11.72 27.99
CA GLY A 76 -18.39 11.59 27.17
C GLY A 76 -17.45 10.47 27.60
N ALA A 77 -17.91 9.51 28.44
CA ALA A 77 -17.12 8.32 28.73
C ALA A 77 -16.97 7.44 27.48
N SER A 78 -15.73 7.11 27.14
CA SER A 78 -15.35 6.40 25.92
C SER A 78 -15.36 4.90 26.14
N GLU A 79 -16.21 4.21 25.39
CA GLU A 79 -16.20 2.75 25.28
C GLU A 79 -14.95 2.22 24.56
N GLN A 80 -14.30 3.07 23.76
CA GLN A 80 -13.10 2.70 22.99
C GLN A 80 -11.85 2.59 23.85
N LEU A 81 -11.89 3.06 25.10
CA LEU A 81 -10.74 3.07 26.01
C LEU A 81 -10.22 1.66 26.30
N GLU A 82 -11.12 0.70 26.55
CA GLU A 82 -10.76 -0.72 26.73
C GLU A 82 -10.13 -1.30 25.45
N THR A 83 -10.69 -0.96 24.28
CA THR A 83 -10.16 -1.40 22.98
C THR A 83 -8.75 -0.83 22.73
N LEU A 84 -8.45 0.38 23.21
CA LEU A 84 -7.14 1.01 23.09
C LEU A 84 -6.11 0.36 24.01
N VAL A 85 -6.46 0.01 25.24
CA VAL A 85 -5.56 -0.70 26.16
C VAL A 85 -5.24 -2.09 25.62
N ARG A 86 -6.24 -2.84 25.15
CA ARG A 86 -6.02 -4.14 24.47
C ARG A 86 -5.06 -4.00 23.29
N ARG A 87 -5.21 -2.93 22.49
CA ARG A 87 -4.32 -2.66 21.34
C ARG A 87 -2.90 -2.30 21.77
N LEU A 88 -2.76 -1.52 22.85
CA LEU A 88 -1.46 -1.22 23.44
C LEU A 88 -0.74 -2.48 23.93
N GLN A 89 -1.44 -3.31 24.72
CA GLN A 89 -0.93 -4.60 25.21
C GLN A 89 -0.52 -5.51 24.06
N PHE A 90 -1.34 -5.57 23.02
CA PHE A 90 -1.04 -6.28 21.79
C PHE A 90 0.27 -5.76 21.15
N TYR A 91 0.41 -4.45 20.92
CA TYR A 91 1.63 -3.89 20.32
C TYR A 91 2.89 -4.12 21.16
N LEU A 92 2.78 -3.96 22.48
CA LEU A 92 3.87 -4.26 23.41
C LEU A 92 4.28 -5.73 23.29
N THR A 93 3.30 -6.65 23.33
CA THR A 93 3.53 -8.10 23.23
C THR A 93 4.19 -8.48 21.89
N GLU A 94 3.68 -7.96 20.77
CA GLU A 94 4.21 -8.22 19.43
C GLU A 94 5.66 -7.72 19.24
N LEU A 95 6.04 -6.68 20.00
CA LEU A 95 7.40 -6.14 20.01
C LEU A 95 8.29 -6.82 21.06
N GLY A 96 7.80 -7.83 21.78
CA GLY A 96 8.56 -8.61 22.76
C GLY A 96 8.45 -8.11 24.20
N TYR A 97 7.62 -7.11 24.48
CA TYR A 97 7.38 -6.59 25.83
C TYR A 97 6.18 -7.32 26.45
N SER A 98 6.44 -8.23 27.39
CA SER A 98 5.38 -9.01 28.04
C SER A 98 4.45 -8.11 28.87
N SER A 99 3.22 -7.89 28.40
CA SER A 99 2.22 -7.07 29.09
C SER A 99 1.44 -7.82 30.18
N GLY A 100 1.77 -9.09 30.42
CA GLY A 100 1.02 -9.97 31.34
C GLY A 100 -0.30 -10.50 30.78
N GLY A 101 -0.55 -10.34 29.48
CA GLY A 101 -1.79 -10.69 28.80
C GLY A 101 -2.40 -9.53 28.02
N ILE A 102 -3.38 -9.84 27.17
CA ILE A 102 -4.20 -8.86 26.45
C ILE A 102 -5.62 -8.89 27.05
N ASP A 103 -5.73 -8.40 28.27
CA ASP A 103 -6.96 -8.41 29.08
C ASP A 103 -7.72 -7.06 29.03
N GLY A 104 -7.12 -6.02 28.43
CA GLY A 104 -7.67 -4.67 28.37
C GLY A 104 -7.44 -3.84 29.63
N LEU A 105 -6.62 -4.33 30.55
CA LEU A 105 -6.35 -3.71 31.84
C LEU A 105 -4.95 -3.09 31.87
N LEU A 106 -4.83 -1.85 32.37
CA LEU A 106 -3.53 -1.21 32.59
C LEU A 106 -2.88 -1.66 33.90
N GLY A 107 -2.81 -2.98 34.10
CA GLY A 107 -2.28 -3.62 35.30
C GLY A 107 -0.75 -3.60 35.40
N PRO A 108 -0.17 -4.20 36.46
CA PRO A 108 1.27 -4.20 36.71
C PRO A 108 2.10 -4.71 35.53
N GLY A 109 1.71 -5.83 34.91
CA GLY A 109 2.41 -6.39 33.74
C GLY A 109 2.42 -5.45 32.54
N THR A 110 1.30 -4.77 32.26
CA THR A 110 1.24 -3.81 31.15
C THR A 110 2.09 -2.58 31.45
N ARG A 111 2.11 -2.12 32.71
CA ARG A 111 2.99 -1.01 33.14
C ARG A 111 4.46 -1.38 33.08
N ASP A 112 4.83 -2.60 33.41
CA ASP A 112 6.19 -3.11 33.29
C ASP A 112 6.63 -3.20 31.83
N ALA A 113 5.76 -3.67 30.94
CA ALA A 113 5.98 -3.64 29.49
C ALA A 113 6.19 -2.20 28.98
N ILE A 114 5.39 -1.24 29.45
CA ILE A 114 5.59 0.18 29.12
C ILE A 114 6.95 0.67 29.62
N ARG A 115 7.34 0.36 30.86
CA ARG A 115 8.65 0.77 31.41
C ARG A 115 9.80 0.20 30.60
N ALA A 116 9.69 -1.06 30.20
CA ALA A 116 10.68 -1.72 29.36
C ALA A 116 10.78 -1.03 27.99
N PHE A 117 9.65 -0.78 27.32
CA PHE A 117 9.62 -0.04 26.06
C PHE A 117 10.20 1.38 26.19
N GLN A 118 9.85 2.10 27.26
CA GLN A 118 10.37 3.43 27.55
C GLN A 118 11.89 3.41 27.73
N ARG A 119 12.40 2.43 28.49
CA ARG A 119 13.84 2.26 28.73
C ARG A 119 14.59 2.00 27.43
N ASP A 120 14.09 1.08 26.61
CA ASP A 120 14.72 0.72 25.33
C ASP A 120 14.68 1.87 24.32
N GLY A 121 13.63 2.69 24.37
CA GLY A 121 13.47 3.88 23.54
C GLY A 121 14.18 5.12 24.06
N ASN A 122 14.92 5.01 25.18
CA ASN A 122 15.58 6.13 25.87
C ASN A 122 14.61 7.27 26.26
N PHE A 123 13.38 6.92 26.62
CA PHE A 123 12.36 7.82 27.14
C PHE A 123 12.42 7.89 28.67
N LYS A 124 11.76 8.89 29.26
CA LYS A 124 11.53 8.92 30.71
C LYS A 124 10.72 7.69 31.11
N VAL A 125 11.27 6.87 32.01
CA VAL A 125 10.64 5.63 32.47
C VAL A 125 9.61 5.97 33.55
N THR A 126 8.34 5.93 33.18
CA THR A 126 7.20 6.23 34.06
C THR A 126 6.23 5.07 34.21
N GLY A 127 6.20 4.13 33.25
CA GLY A 127 5.19 3.08 33.19
C GLY A 127 3.78 3.62 32.93
N ARG A 128 3.69 4.82 32.35
CA ARG A 128 2.45 5.54 32.03
C ARG A 128 2.32 5.71 30.52
N VAL A 129 1.09 5.70 30.05
CA VAL A 129 0.73 5.95 28.64
C VAL A 129 0.73 7.46 28.42
N GLU A 130 1.89 7.99 28.04
CA GLU A 130 2.13 9.43 27.87
C GLU A 130 3.06 9.69 26.67
N GLU A 131 3.01 10.91 26.13
CA GLU A 131 3.95 11.33 25.09
C GLU A 131 5.39 11.40 25.62
N PRO A 132 6.43 11.26 24.78
CA PRO A 132 6.42 11.14 23.32
C PRO A 132 6.44 9.70 22.76
N TRP A 133 6.36 8.67 23.61
CA TRP A 133 6.76 7.31 23.24
C TRP A 133 5.69 6.53 22.48
N VAL A 134 4.41 6.90 22.63
CA VAL A 134 3.26 6.17 22.04
C VAL A 134 3.30 6.18 20.51
N HIS A 135 3.66 7.31 19.89
CA HIS A 135 3.86 7.38 18.44
C HIS A 135 4.96 6.44 17.96
N LYS A 136 6.06 6.34 18.72
CA LYS A 136 7.18 5.46 18.39
C LYS A 136 6.82 4.00 18.53
N LEU A 137 5.97 3.62 19.49
CA LEU A 137 5.41 2.27 19.57
C LEU A 137 4.62 1.92 18.31
N HIS A 138 3.71 2.80 17.89
CA HIS A 138 2.90 2.59 16.68
C HIS A 138 3.75 2.46 15.41
N ASN A 139 4.79 3.30 15.26
CA ASN A 139 5.67 3.21 14.10
C ASN A 139 6.50 1.92 14.11
N LYS A 140 6.96 1.47 15.29
CA LYS A 140 7.70 0.20 15.41
C LYS A 140 6.84 -1.00 15.00
N ILE A 141 5.57 -1.06 15.39
CA ILE A 141 4.69 -2.14 14.95
C ILE A 141 4.40 -2.07 13.44
N LEU A 142 4.24 -0.88 12.88
CA LEU A 142 4.09 -0.72 11.42
C LEU A 142 5.36 -1.13 10.66
N ALA A 143 6.54 -0.80 11.16
CA ALA A 143 7.81 -1.22 10.57
C ALA A 143 7.94 -2.76 10.59
N ARG A 144 7.49 -3.39 11.67
CA ARG A 144 7.41 -4.86 11.74
C ARG A 144 6.45 -5.42 10.67
N VAL A 145 5.24 -4.87 10.56
CA VAL A 145 4.27 -5.28 9.53
C VAL A 145 4.84 -5.09 8.12
N GLN A 146 5.45 -3.94 7.84
CA GLN A 146 6.13 -3.66 6.56
C GLN A 146 7.21 -4.70 6.27
N THR A 147 8.03 -5.05 7.26
CA THR A 147 9.07 -6.09 7.14
C THR A 147 8.48 -7.44 6.77
N ASP A 148 7.42 -7.85 7.47
CA ASP A 148 6.80 -9.15 7.25
C ASP A 148 6.07 -9.21 5.91
N LEU A 149 5.37 -8.14 5.52
CA LEU A 149 4.78 -8.01 4.19
C LEU A 149 5.84 -7.97 3.09
N LYS A 150 7.03 -7.43 3.36
CA LYS A 150 8.16 -7.43 2.42
C LYS A 150 8.69 -8.85 2.21
N LYS A 151 8.84 -9.64 3.28
CA LYS A 151 9.19 -11.07 3.21
C LYS A 151 8.15 -11.89 2.44
N LEU A 152 6.87 -11.52 2.54
CA LEU A 152 5.77 -12.15 1.79
C LEU A 152 5.63 -11.65 0.34
N GLY A 153 6.45 -10.69 -0.09
CA GLY A 153 6.40 -10.11 -1.43
C GLY A 153 5.24 -9.14 -1.69
N PHE A 154 4.54 -8.68 -0.64
CA PHE A 154 3.47 -7.69 -0.76
C PHE A 154 3.97 -6.24 -0.67
N TYR A 155 5.15 -6.01 -0.10
CA TYR A 155 5.65 -4.67 0.19
C TYR A 155 7.03 -4.43 -0.44
N GLY A 156 7.06 -3.57 -1.46
CA GLY A 156 8.30 -3.15 -2.14
C GLY A 156 8.90 -1.83 -1.63
N GLY A 157 8.30 -1.19 -0.62
CA GLY A 157 8.77 0.10 -0.09
C GLY A 157 9.87 -0.01 0.97
N GLU A 158 10.28 1.15 1.48
CA GLU A 158 11.18 1.27 2.64
C GLU A 158 10.49 0.86 3.93
N VAL A 159 11.24 0.24 4.85
CA VAL A 159 10.73 -0.14 6.17
C VAL A 159 10.98 1.02 7.13
N ASP A 160 10.05 1.96 7.17
CA ASP A 160 10.15 3.22 7.91
C ASP A 160 9.13 3.36 9.05
N GLY A 161 8.17 2.42 9.13
CA GLY A 161 7.08 2.46 10.10
C GLY A 161 6.04 3.55 9.83
N LEU A 162 6.04 4.17 8.66
CA LEU A 162 5.10 5.22 8.26
C LEU A 162 4.03 4.66 7.31
N VAL A 163 2.81 5.18 7.43
CA VAL A 163 1.71 4.78 6.54
C VAL A 163 1.69 5.66 5.27
N GLY A 164 2.59 5.34 4.34
CA GLY A 164 2.63 5.90 2.98
C GLY A 164 1.69 5.18 1.99
N PRO A 165 1.59 5.64 0.74
CA PRO A 165 0.77 4.99 -0.30
C PRO A 165 1.14 3.51 -0.50
N ALA A 166 2.44 3.20 -0.62
CA ALA A 166 2.93 1.82 -0.77
C ALA A 166 2.52 0.91 0.39
N THR A 167 2.56 1.42 1.63
CA THR A 167 2.14 0.68 2.83
C THR A 167 0.63 0.44 2.85
N ARG A 168 -0.18 1.41 2.39
CA ARG A 168 -1.64 1.25 2.30
C ARG A 168 -2.02 0.22 1.25
N ASP A 169 -1.36 0.24 0.10
CA ASP A 169 -1.67 -0.67 -0.99
C ASP A 169 -1.22 -2.09 -0.68
N SER A 170 -0.06 -2.28 -0.01
CA SER A 170 0.40 -3.58 0.44
C SER A 170 -0.51 -4.20 1.50
N ILE A 171 -0.90 -3.41 2.51
CA ILE A 171 -1.87 -3.81 3.54
C ILE A 171 -3.18 -4.20 2.87
N ARG A 172 -3.75 -3.34 2.01
CA ARG A 172 -5.03 -3.61 1.33
C ARG A 172 -4.95 -4.91 0.52
N SER A 173 -3.89 -5.10 -0.25
CA SER A 173 -3.69 -6.28 -1.09
C SER A 173 -3.57 -7.55 -0.25
N PHE A 174 -2.79 -7.52 0.83
CA PHE A 174 -2.65 -8.63 1.75
C PHE A 174 -3.99 -8.97 2.42
N GLN A 175 -4.69 -7.96 2.93
CA GLN A 175 -5.98 -8.16 3.60
C GLN A 175 -7.04 -8.72 2.66
N GLN A 176 -7.12 -8.22 1.43
CA GLN A 176 -8.02 -8.76 0.41
C GLN A 176 -7.70 -10.23 0.12
N GLN A 177 -6.43 -10.58 -0.05
CA GLN A 177 -6.01 -11.96 -0.30
C GLN A 177 -6.26 -12.89 0.89
N ALA A 178 -6.14 -12.38 2.11
CA ALA A 178 -6.40 -13.11 3.35
C ALA A 178 -7.89 -13.13 3.74
N GLY A 179 -8.77 -12.47 2.99
CA GLY A 179 -10.21 -12.37 3.31
C GLY A 179 -10.50 -11.53 4.56
N LEU A 180 -9.61 -10.60 4.92
CA LEU A 180 -9.71 -9.75 6.11
C LEU A 180 -10.45 -8.44 5.80
N LYS A 181 -11.10 -7.87 6.81
CA LYS A 181 -11.73 -6.55 6.73
C LYS A 181 -10.68 -5.46 6.49
N ILE A 182 -10.79 -4.74 5.36
CA ILE A 182 -9.84 -3.70 4.97
C ILE A 182 -9.82 -2.56 6.00
N ASN A 183 -8.67 -2.34 6.64
CA ASN A 183 -8.42 -1.21 7.54
C ASN A 183 -6.92 -0.86 7.52
N PHE A 184 -6.45 0.11 8.30
CA PHE A 184 -5.04 0.55 8.26
C PHE A 184 -4.39 0.56 9.65
N THR A 185 -4.95 -0.21 10.58
CA THR A 185 -4.46 -0.25 11.95
C THR A 185 -4.12 -1.70 12.28
N PRO A 186 -2.84 -2.02 12.57
CA PRO A 186 -2.45 -3.39 12.88
C PRO A 186 -3.34 -3.97 13.99
N GLU A 187 -3.97 -5.10 13.69
CA GLU A 187 -4.91 -5.83 14.54
C GLU A 187 -4.45 -7.28 14.72
N PRO A 188 -4.87 -7.97 15.79
CA PRO A 188 -4.44 -9.36 16.06
C PRO A 188 -4.65 -10.32 14.89
N ASP A 189 -5.79 -10.21 14.19
CA ASP A 189 -6.10 -11.10 13.07
C ASP A 189 -5.17 -10.88 11.87
N TRP A 190 -4.66 -9.66 11.67
CA TRP A 190 -3.66 -9.39 10.64
C TRP A 190 -2.35 -10.09 10.97
N MET A 191 -1.84 -9.90 12.19
CA MET A 191 -0.56 -10.47 12.61
C MET A 191 -0.61 -11.99 12.56
N ARG A 192 -1.73 -12.59 12.97
CA ARG A 192 -1.96 -14.04 12.83
C ARG A 192 -1.91 -14.47 11.36
N ALA A 193 -2.64 -13.78 10.47
CA ALA A 193 -2.63 -14.12 9.05
C ALA A 193 -1.24 -13.96 8.41
N ILE A 194 -0.51 -12.91 8.76
CA ILE A 194 0.87 -12.66 8.31
C ILE A 194 1.79 -13.80 8.79
N GLN A 195 1.72 -14.16 10.07
CA GLN A 195 2.50 -15.24 10.65
C GLN A 195 2.22 -16.58 9.95
N THR A 196 0.94 -16.90 9.71
CA THR A 196 0.54 -18.12 8.99
C THR A 196 1.08 -18.12 7.55
N ALA A 197 1.01 -16.97 6.85
CA ALA A 197 1.56 -16.86 5.51
C ALA A 197 3.09 -17.02 5.49
N LEU A 198 3.79 -16.47 6.47
CA LEU A 198 5.25 -16.63 6.61
C LEU A 198 5.63 -18.09 6.87
N GLN A 199 4.91 -18.77 7.77
CA GLN A 199 5.13 -20.18 8.07
C GLN A 199 4.92 -21.06 6.83
N ARG A 200 3.87 -20.82 6.04
CA ARG A 200 3.64 -21.53 4.77
C ARG A 200 4.78 -21.29 3.78
N THR A 201 5.25 -20.05 3.67
CA THR A 201 6.36 -19.67 2.80
C THR A 201 7.65 -20.43 3.18
N SER A 202 7.93 -20.55 4.47
CA SER A 202 9.05 -21.35 5.00
C SER A 202 8.89 -22.86 4.73
N GLN A 203 7.66 -23.39 4.75
CA GLN A 203 7.38 -24.80 4.47
C GLN A 203 7.44 -25.14 2.96
N THR A 204 7.20 -24.17 2.07
CA THR A 204 7.29 -24.33 0.61
C THR A 204 8.69 -24.08 0.03
N GLN A 205 9.74 -24.01 0.86
CA GLN A 205 11.14 -23.86 0.41
C GLN A 205 11.65 -25.14 -0.27
N SER A 206 11.20 -25.42 -1.49
CA SER A 206 11.81 -26.39 -2.40
C SER A 206 12.01 -25.85 -3.82
N LYS A 207 11.68 -24.58 -4.09
CA LYS A 207 12.09 -23.88 -5.32
C LYS A 207 12.71 -22.53 -4.95
N PRO A 208 13.94 -22.21 -5.41
CA PRO A 208 14.53 -20.91 -5.14
C PRO A 208 13.64 -19.81 -5.72
N ALA A 209 13.48 -18.72 -4.97
CA ALA A 209 12.95 -17.48 -5.52
C ALA A 209 13.80 -17.08 -6.74
N LEU A 210 13.16 -16.58 -7.81
CA LEU A 210 13.87 -16.08 -8.99
C LEU A 210 14.95 -15.10 -8.55
N ASP A 211 16.18 -15.29 -9.04
CA ASP A 211 17.24 -14.32 -8.83
C ASP A 211 16.88 -12.98 -9.50
N ALA A 212 17.57 -11.91 -9.11
CA ALA A 212 17.27 -10.56 -9.59
C ALA A 212 17.34 -10.44 -11.13
N ASN A 213 18.20 -11.21 -11.78
CA ASN A 213 18.36 -11.17 -13.24
C ASN A 213 17.21 -11.89 -13.96
N ALA A 214 16.75 -13.00 -13.41
CA ALA A 214 15.58 -13.72 -13.88
C ALA A 214 14.29 -12.93 -13.63
N LEU A 215 14.20 -12.20 -12.51
CA LEU A 215 13.07 -11.30 -12.23
C LEU A 215 13.06 -10.09 -13.18
N LYS A 216 14.23 -9.51 -13.46
CA LYS A 216 14.36 -8.47 -14.49
C LYS A 216 13.90 -8.97 -15.85
N THR A 217 14.32 -10.18 -16.24
CA THR A 217 13.88 -10.82 -17.48
C THR A 217 12.36 -11.02 -17.51
N LEU A 218 11.76 -11.39 -16.38
CA LEU A 218 10.31 -11.53 -16.24
C LEU A 218 9.59 -10.18 -16.40
N GLN A 219 10.10 -9.12 -15.78
CA GLN A 219 9.58 -7.76 -15.94
C GLN A 219 9.67 -7.32 -17.42
N GLU A 220 10.79 -7.57 -18.10
CA GLU A 220 10.93 -7.27 -19.53
C GLU A 220 9.90 -8.04 -20.38
N LYS A 221 9.66 -9.33 -20.09
CA LYS A 221 8.65 -10.13 -20.79
C LYS A 221 7.23 -9.61 -20.58
N LEU A 222 6.88 -9.25 -19.34
CA LEU A 222 5.56 -8.67 -19.04
C LEU A 222 5.36 -7.33 -19.76
N LEU A 223 6.40 -6.50 -19.80
CA LEU A 223 6.39 -5.21 -20.51
C LEU A 223 6.10 -5.37 -22.00
N VAL A 224 6.77 -6.33 -22.64
CA VAL A 224 6.54 -6.65 -24.05
C VAL A 224 5.10 -7.06 -24.33
N LEU A 225 4.51 -7.85 -23.44
CA LEU A 225 3.12 -8.31 -23.57
C LEU A 225 2.09 -7.23 -23.23
N GLY A 226 2.53 -6.01 -22.95
CA GLY A 226 1.67 -4.85 -22.68
C GLY A 226 1.22 -4.72 -21.23
N TYR A 227 1.81 -5.48 -20.30
CA TYR A 227 1.61 -5.29 -18.87
C TYR A 227 2.66 -4.31 -18.35
N ASN A 228 2.34 -3.45 -17.38
CA ASN A 228 3.31 -2.49 -16.84
C ASN A 228 3.86 -2.96 -15.48
N PRO A 229 5.01 -3.67 -15.45
CA PRO A 229 5.63 -4.09 -14.20
C PRO A 229 6.44 -2.98 -13.51
N GLY A 230 6.51 -1.77 -14.06
CA GLY A 230 7.46 -0.74 -13.64
C GLY A 230 8.81 -0.89 -14.34
N LEU A 231 9.87 -0.34 -13.74
CA LEU A 231 11.22 -0.48 -14.27
C LEU A 231 11.68 -1.94 -14.19
N PRO A 232 12.31 -2.52 -15.23
CA PRO A 232 12.94 -3.83 -15.16
C PRO A 232 14.24 -3.79 -14.35
N ASP A 233 14.10 -3.64 -13.04
CA ASP A 233 15.16 -3.44 -12.06
C ASP A 233 15.54 -4.72 -11.32
N GLY A 234 14.82 -5.83 -11.56
CA GLY A 234 15.02 -7.08 -10.84
C GLY A 234 14.47 -7.07 -9.42
N LEU A 235 13.54 -6.16 -9.10
CA LEU A 235 12.89 -6.03 -7.80
C LEU A 235 11.40 -6.36 -7.88
N MET A 236 10.88 -7.03 -6.84
CA MET A 236 9.43 -7.23 -6.69
C MET A 236 8.77 -5.95 -6.19
N GLY A 237 8.40 -5.05 -7.12
CA GLY A 237 7.62 -3.84 -6.85
C GLY A 237 6.11 -4.06 -6.99
N SER A 238 5.31 -3.11 -6.50
CA SER A 238 3.83 -3.17 -6.60
C SER A 238 3.34 -3.22 -8.05
N ALA A 239 4.00 -2.50 -8.96
CA ALA A 239 3.72 -2.55 -10.39
C ALA A 239 4.02 -3.95 -10.96
N THR A 240 5.13 -4.58 -10.57
CA THR A 240 5.49 -5.94 -11.01
C THR A 240 4.46 -6.96 -10.50
N THR A 241 4.08 -6.88 -9.22
CA THR A 241 3.02 -7.72 -8.64
C THR A 241 1.70 -7.55 -9.38
N GLN A 242 1.30 -6.31 -9.70
CA GLN A 242 0.06 -6.03 -10.41
C GLN A 242 0.11 -6.58 -11.84
N ALA A 243 1.20 -6.35 -12.57
CA ALA A 243 1.40 -6.90 -13.91
C ALA A 243 1.29 -8.43 -13.93
N ILE A 244 1.84 -9.11 -12.91
CA ILE A 244 1.69 -10.57 -12.75
C ILE A 244 0.23 -10.94 -12.52
N ARG A 245 -0.50 -10.22 -11.66
CA ARG A 245 -1.93 -10.49 -11.39
C ARG A 245 -2.79 -10.28 -12.63
N ASP A 246 -2.55 -9.22 -13.37
CA ASP A 246 -3.26 -8.90 -14.61
C ASP A 246 -3.03 -9.99 -15.66
N PHE A 247 -1.78 -10.45 -15.81
CA PHE A 247 -1.44 -11.58 -16.65
C PHE A 247 -2.16 -12.85 -16.21
N GLN A 248 -2.05 -13.24 -14.94
CA GLN A 248 -2.70 -14.43 -14.39
C GLN A 248 -4.21 -14.38 -14.59
N SER A 249 -4.84 -13.23 -14.36
CA SER A 249 -6.28 -13.02 -14.54
C SER A 249 -6.69 -13.19 -16.00
N ARG A 250 -5.96 -12.58 -16.95
CA ARG A 250 -6.27 -12.68 -18.39
C ARG A 250 -6.25 -14.12 -18.88
N TYR A 251 -5.29 -14.91 -18.39
CA TYR A 251 -5.12 -16.32 -18.78
C TYR A 251 -5.90 -17.31 -17.89
N LYS A 252 -6.79 -16.82 -17.02
CA LYS A 252 -7.62 -17.63 -16.11
C LYS A 252 -6.81 -18.57 -15.22
N LEU A 253 -5.64 -18.11 -14.78
CA LEU A 253 -4.74 -18.81 -13.87
C LEU A 253 -5.00 -18.36 -12.42
N SER A 254 -4.45 -19.10 -11.46
CA SER A 254 -4.47 -18.70 -10.05
C SER A 254 -3.78 -17.35 -9.86
N VAL A 255 -4.55 -16.34 -9.43
CA VAL A 255 -4.08 -14.95 -9.27
C VAL A 255 -3.35 -14.79 -7.94
N THR A 256 -2.05 -15.06 -7.95
CA THR A 256 -1.18 -14.95 -6.76
C THR A 256 -0.38 -13.65 -6.73
N GLY A 257 -0.10 -13.05 -7.90
CA GLY A 257 0.84 -11.93 -8.03
C GLY A 257 2.29 -12.29 -7.74
N GLN A 258 2.59 -13.57 -7.56
CA GLN A 258 3.93 -14.06 -7.23
C GLN A 258 4.64 -14.54 -8.50
N PRO A 259 5.97 -14.35 -8.61
CA PRO A 259 6.74 -14.72 -9.78
C PRO A 259 7.08 -16.22 -9.81
N GLN A 260 6.10 -17.06 -9.48
CA GLN A 260 6.28 -18.51 -9.39
C GLN A 260 5.00 -19.25 -9.79
N GLY A 261 5.17 -20.50 -10.22
CA GLY A 261 4.09 -21.40 -10.61
C GLY A 261 3.97 -21.58 -12.12
N GLU A 262 2.85 -22.17 -12.52
CA GLU A 262 2.64 -22.67 -13.89
C GLU A 262 2.54 -21.56 -14.95
N TRP A 263 2.18 -20.33 -14.52
CA TRP A 263 1.99 -19.18 -15.41
C TRP A 263 3.27 -18.73 -16.14
N LEU A 264 4.46 -19.02 -15.59
CA LEU A 264 5.74 -18.70 -16.24
C LEU A 264 5.89 -19.40 -17.60
N SER A 265 5.39 -20.65 -17.70
CA SER A 265 5.40 -21.39 -18.97
C SER A 265 4.43 -20.81 -20.00
N VAL A 266 3.34 -20.18 -19.54
CA VAL A 266 2.38 -19.48 -20.39
C VAL A 266 2.98 -18.17 -20.88
N LEU A 267 3.67 -17.44 -20.01
CA LEU A 267 4.41 -16.22 -20.33
C LEU A 267 5.46 -16.48 -21.44
N ASP A 268 6.28 -17.51 -21.27
CA ASP A 268 7.34 -17.88 -22.23
C ASP A 268 6.78 -18.30 -23.60
N ARG A 269 5.59 -18.89 -23.63
CA ARG A 269 4.92 -19.24 -24.88
C ARG A 269 4.38 -18.01 -25.60
N GLU A 270 3.75 -17.09 -24.86
CA GLU A 270 3.17 -15.89 -25.46
C GLU A 270 4.25 -14.94 -25.99
N ILE A 271 5.39 -14.82 -25.30
CA ILE A 271 6.49 -13.99 -25.78
C ILE A 271 7.05 -14.51 -27.11
N LEU A 272 7.21 -15.83 -27.23
CA LEU A 272 7.69 -16.47 -28.46
C LEU A 272 6.70 -16.28 -29.61
N ARG A 273 5.41 -16.46 -29.32
CA ARG A 273 4.34 -16.24 -30.29
C ARG A 273 4.34 -14.80 -30.81
N THR A 274 4.53 -13.83 -29.91
CA THR A 274 4.62 -12.40 -30.27
C THR A 274 5.83 -12.13 -31.17
N ILE A 275 6.99 -12.69 -30.83
CA ILE A 275 8.22 -12.55 -31.64
C ILE A 275 8.03 -13.14 -33.04
N GLN A 276 7.47 -14.36 -33.14
CA GLN A 276 7.21 -15.02 -34.41
C GLN A 276 6.28 -14.17 -35.31
N GLN A 277 5.22 -13.60 -34.73
CA GLN A 277 4.30 -12.71 -35.47
C GLN A 277 5.01 -11.46 -36.00
N GLN A 278 5.81 -10.80 -35.16
CA GLN A 278 6.50 -9.56 -35.53
C GLN A 278 7.60 -9.79 -36.56
N LEU A 279 8.36 -10.88 -36.43
CA LEU A 279 9.38 -11.27 -37.42
C LEU A 279 8.74 -11.57 -38.78
N THR A 280 7.65 -12.34 -38.78
CA THR A 280 6.90 -12.67 -40.01
C THR A 280 6.35 -11.42 -40.67
N ALA A 281 5.80 -10.48 -39.88
CA ALA A 281 5.31 -9.19 -40.38
C ALA A 281 6.42 -8.33 -41.02
N GLN A 282 7.66 -8.49 -40.56
CA GLN A 282 8.83 -7.82 -41.12
C GLN A 282 9.49 -8.58 -42.27
N GLY A 283 8.89 -9.68 -42.72
CA GLY A 283 9.37 -10.47 -43.85
C GLY A 283 10.40 -11.55 -43.48
N PHE A 284 10.64 -11.79 -42.18
CA PHE A 284 11.48 -12.90 -41.73
C PHE A 284 10.62 -14.14 -41.48
N ASP A 285 10.94 -15.24 -42.18
CA ASP A 285 10.21 -16.50 -42.01
C ASP A 285 10.51 -17.16 -40.66
N ALA A 286 9.69 -16.82 -39.66
CA ALA A 286 9.78 -17.38 -38.31
C ALA A 286 8.99 -18.69 -38.13
N GLY A 287 8.28 -19.16 -39.17
CA GLY A 287 7.34 -20.28 -39.08
C GLY A 287 5.96 -19.87 -38.56
N ALA A 288 5.18 -20.84 -38.07
CA ALA A 288 3.88 -20.58 -37.46
C ALA A 288 4.04 -19.83 -36.12
N ALA A 289 3.11 -18.92 -35.83
CA ALA A 289 3.06 -18.20 -34.55
C ALA A 289 2.42 -19.04 -33.42
N ASP A 290 3.05 -20.18 -33.12
CA ASP A 290 2.59 -21.19 -32.17
C ASP A 290 3.24 -21.06 -30.78
N GLY A 291 4.24 -20.18 -30.64
CA GLY A 291 5.01 -20.01 -29.41
C GLY A 291 6.06 -21.09 -29.18
N ALA A 292 6.37 -21.92 -30.19
CA ALA A 292 7.42 -22.92 -30.13
C ALA A 292 8.74 -22.37 -30.69
N TYR A 293 9.82 -22.50 -29.93
CA TYR A 293 11.15 -22.08 -30.39
C TYR A 293 11.79 -23.17 -31.27
N GLY A 294 11.59 -23.05 -32.58
CA GLY A 294 12.14 -23.98 -33.59
C GLY A 294 13.26 -23.38 -34.43
N SER A 295 13.87 -24.20 -35.30
CA SER A 295 14.98 -23.80 -36.18
C SER A 295 14.63 -22.62 -37.11
N ARG A 296 13.37 -22.54 -37.58
CA ARG A 296 12.88 -21.39 -38.38
C ARG A 296 12.82 -20.10 -37.56
N THR A 297 12.30 -20.18 -36.32
CA THR A 297 12.23 -19.03 -35.41
C THR A 297 13.62 -18.54 -35.03
N GLU A 298 14.56 -19.43 -34.67
CA GLU A 298 15.95 -19.06 -34.40
C GLU A 298 16.61 -18.38 -35.62
N LEU A 299 16.44 -18.94 -36.81
CA LEU A 299 17.03 -18.40 -38.04
C LEU A 299 16.44 -17.02 -38.40
N ALA A 300 15.13 -16.82 -38.19
CA ALA A 300 14.50 -15.53 -38.35
C ALA A 300 15.05 -14.48 -37.37
N ILE A 301 15.27 -14.87 -36.10
CA ILE A 301 15.87 -14.00 -35.08
C ILE A 301 17.29 -13.62 -35.49
N ARG A 302 18.14 -14.59 -35.88
CA ARG A 302 19.52 -14.31 -36.32
C ARG A 302 19.57 -13.32 -37.47
N LYS A 303 18.70 -13.51 -38.48
CA LYS A 303 18.61 -12.61 -39.64
C LYS A 303 18.20 -11.19 -39.22
N PHE A 304 17.20 -11.07 -38.36
CA PHE A 304 16.75 -9.76 -37.87
C PHE A 304 17.80 -9.08 -36.99
N GLN A 305 18.48 -9.83 -36.11
CA GLN A 305 19.59 -9.31 -35.31
C GLN A 305 20.71 -8.78 -36.21
N GLN A 306 21.08 -9.55 -37.24
CA GLN A 306 22.07 -9.15 -38.22
C GLN A 306 21.65 -7.86 -38.96
N GLN A 307 20.37 -7.72 -39.34
CA GLN A 307 19.86 -6.53 -40.04
C GLN A 307 19.80 -5.28 -39.14
N THR A 308 19.61 -5.46 -37.83
CA THR A 308 19.44 -4.36 -36.86
C THR A 308 20.68 -4.03 -36.05
N GLY A 309 21.78 -4.76 -36.26
CA GLY A 309 23.04 -4.57 -35.53
C GLY A 309 23.00 -5.08 -34.07
N LEU A 310 22.07 -5.98 -33.75
CA LEU A 310 22.01 -6.63 -32.44
C LEU A 310 23.00 -7.82 -32.39
N PRO A 311 23.41 -8.28 -31.19
CA PRO A 311 24.17 -9.51 -31.05
C PRO A 311 23.47 -10.69 -31.74
N VAL A 312 24.16 -11.35 -32.69
CA VAL A 312 23.58 -12.43 -33.51
C VAL A 312 23.70 -13.77 -32.78
N ASP A 313 22.97 -13.92 -31.69
CA ASP A 313 22.93 -15.14 -30.87
C ASP A 313 21.75 -16.07 -31.22
N GLY A 314 20.79 -15.56 -32.00
CA GLY A 314 19.56 -16.24 -32.38
C GLY A 314 18.50 -16.30 -31.29
N ARG A 315 18.75 -15.73 -30.11
CA ARG A 315 17.91 -15.90 -28.92
C ARG A 315 16.93 -14.74 -28.74
N PRO A 316 15.72 -15.00 -28.19
CA PRO A 316 14.82 -13.95 -27.73
C PRO A 316 15.46 -13.07 -26.66
N SER A 317 15.39 -11.75 -26.80
CA SER A 317 15.87 -10.80 -25.81
C SER A 317 14.98 -9.55 -25.75
N ALA A 318 15.04 -8.79 -24.66
CA ALA A 318 14.29 -7.54 -24.56
C ALA A 318 14.74 -6.51 -25.63
N GLN A 319 16.02 -6.52 -25.99
CA GLN A 319 16.58 -5.69 -27.06
C GLN A 319 16.01 -6.06 -28.43
N LEU A 320 15.91 -7.37 -28.72
CA LEU A 320 15.29 -7.89 -29.93
C LEU A 320 13.85 -7.39 -30.06
N ILE A 321 13.06 -7.54 -29.00
CA ILE A 321 11.64 -7.20 -29.05
C ILE A 321 11.43 -5.69 -29.16
N SER A 322 12.23 -4.90 -28.45
CA SER A 322 12.21 -3.43 -28.57
C SER A 322 12.53 -2.99 -30.00
N ALA A 323 13.47 -3.66 -30.67
CA ALA A 323 13.79 -3.39 -32.07
C ALA A 323 12.64 -3.80 -33.01
N LEU A 324 11.99 -4.95 -32.75
CA LEU A 324 10.84 -5.41 -33.53
C LEU A 324 9.63 -4.47 -33.41
N GLN A 325 9.35 -3.96 -32.21
CA GLN A 325 8.28 -2.98 -31.98
C GLN A 325 8.56 -1.68 -32.75
N LYS A 326 9.79 -1.14 -32.66
CA LYS A 326 10.22 0.07 -33.40
C LYS A 326 10.13 -0.11 -34.91
N ALA A 327 10.51 -1.27 -35.44
CA ALA A 327 10.42 -1.56 -36.86
C ALA A 327 8.96 -1.64 -37.35
N SER A 328 8.07 -2.23 -36.55
CA SER A 328 6.64 -2.31 -36.83
C SER A 328 5.95 -0.93 -36.82
N SER A 329 6.42 0.02 -36.00
CA SER A 329 5.92 1.41 -36.00
C SER A 329 6.34 2.21 -37.24
N ARG A 330 7.45 1.82 -37.90
CA ARG A 330 7.95 2.52 -39.11
C ARG A 330 7.25 2.06 -40.39
N GLN A 331 6.81 0.80 -40.47
CA GLN A 331 6.06 0.26 -41.61
C GLN A 331 4.61 0.77 -41.70
N THR A 332 4.04 1.27 -40.59
CA THR A 332 2.65 1.77 -40.54
C THR A 332 2.50 3.26 -40.88
N ALA A 333 3.60 3.96 -41.18
CA ALA A 333 3.61 5.40 -41.46
C ALA A 333 3.34 5.78 -42.94
N SER A 334 3.23 4.83 -43.86
CA SER A 334 3.14 5.10 -45.32
C SER A 334 1.82 4.68 -45.99
N VAL A 335 0.79 4.28 -45.26
CA VAL A 335 -0.52 3.92 -45.84
C VAL A 335 -1.62 4.71 -45.13
N GLN A 336 -2.40 5.47 -45.89
CA GLN A 336 -3.55 6.23 -45.37
C GLN A 336 -4.57 5.27 -44.71
N PRO A 337 -5.27 5.67 -43.62
CA PRO A 337 -6.04 4.74 -42.83
C PRO A 337 -7.40 4.42 -43.46
N ILE A 338 -7.67 3.14 -43.72
CA ILE A 338 -9.03 2.57 -43.70
C ILE A 338 -9.23 1.98 -42.29
N PRO A 339 -10.37 2.21 -41.61
CA PRO A 339 -10.55 1.83 -40.23
C PRO A 339 -10.86 0.33 -40.12
N VAL A 340 -9.99 -0.42 -39.41
CA VAL A 340 -10.32 -1.73 -38.87
C VAL A 340 -10.08 -1.70 -37.37
N GLN A 341 -11.15 -1.95 -36.62
CA GLN A 341 -11.23 -1.92 -35.16
C GLN A 341 -10.11 -2.73 -34.48
N GLN A 342 -9.17 -2.01 -33.89
CA GLN A 342 -8.34 -2.51 -32.79
C GLN A 342 -9.03 -2.13 -31.47
N ALA A 343 -9.22 -3.11 -30.57
CA ALA A 343 -9.70 -2.85 -29.22
C ALA A 343 -8.71 -1.93 -28.46
N PRO A 344 -9.17 -0.87 -27.77
CA PRO A 344 -8.31 0.24 -27.37
C PRO A 344 -7.69 0.05 -25.98
N PRO A 345 -6.50 0.60 -25.69
CA PRO A 345 -6.13 1.06 -24.36
C PRO A 345 -6.24 2.58 -24.33
N LYS A 346 -7.46 3.15 -24.28
CA LYS A 346 -7.63 4.62 -24.33
C LYS A 346 -8.37 5.21 -23.13
N ARG A 347 -9.54 4.69 -22.76
CA ARG A 347 -10.42 5.35 -21.79
C ARG A 347 -9.75 5.59 -20.42
N GLU A 348 -9.24 4.53 -19.79
CA GLU A 348 -8.64 4.65 -18.44
C GLU A 348 -7.37 5.50 -18.42
N LEU A 349 -6.55 5.44 -19.47
CA LEU A 349 -5.35 6.27 -19.57
C LEU A 349 -5.72 7.75 -19.74
N ILE A 350 -6.71 8.04 -20.57
CA ILE A 350 -7.22 9.41 -20.77
C ILE A 350 -7.85 9.92 -19.48
N GLU A 351 -8.66 9.12 -18.77
CA GLU A 351 -9.22 9.51 -17.47
C GLU A 351 -8.12 9.82 -16.43
N ARG A 352 -7.02 9.05 -16.41
CA ARG A 352 -5.90 9.32 -15.52
C ARG A 352 -5.22 10.65 -15.84
N VAL A 353 -4.99 10.93 -17.11
CA VAL A 353 -4.39 12.20 -17.57
C VAL A 353 -5.30 13.38 -17.25
N GLN A 354 -6.61 13.24 -17.53
CA GLN A 354 -7.64 14.22 -17.20
C GLN A 354 -7.67 14.53 -15.69
N ARG A 355 -7.70 13.50 -14.82
CA ARG A 355 -7.66 13.68 -13.35
C ARG A 355 -6.40 14.41 -12.89
N ARG A 356 -5.24 14.09 -13.46
CA ARG A 356 -3.95 14.70 -13.10
C ARG A 356 -3.86 16.16 -13.54
N LEU A 357 -4.26 16.47 -14.78
CA LEU A 357 -4.33 17.83 -15.29
C LEU A 357 -5.33 18.68 -14.50
N HIS A 358 -6.50 18.13 -14.17
CA HIS A 358 -7.48 18.80 -13.32
C HIS A 358 -6.93 19.12 -11.92
N ALA A 359 -6.19 18.18 -11.30
CA ALA A 359 -5.54 18.39 -10.00
C ALA A 359 -4.43 19.46 -10.05
N LEU A 360 -3.84 19.67 -11.23
CA LEU A 360 -2.87 20.75 -11.50
C LEU A 360 -3.56 22.05 -11.98
N ASN A 361 -4.88 22.16 -11.81
CA ASN A 361 -5.72 23.31 -12.18
C ASN A 361 -5.81 23.63 -13.68
N TYR A 362 -5.58 22.64 -14.55
CA TYR A 362 -5.83 22.80 -15.99
C TYR A 362 -7.31 22.59 -16.34
N LYS A 363 -7.81 23.42 -17.26
CA LYS A 363 -9.20 23.31 -17.76
C LYS A 363 -9.28 22.21 -18.83
N ILE A 364 -9.77 21.04 -18.44
CA ILE A 364 -9.81 19.82 -19.28
C ILE A 364 -11.20 19.44 -19.83
N GLY A 365 -12.29 20.04 -19.33
CA GLY A 365 -13.65 19.54 -19.55
C GLY A 365 -14.02 18.41 -18.58
N ASP A 366 -14.98 17.56 -18.95
CA ASP A 366 -15.40 16.41 -18.14
C ASP A 366 -14.36 15.28 -18.15
N ILE A 367 -14.29 14.53 -17.05
CA ILE A 367 -13.42 13.34 -16.94
C ILE A 367 -14.20 12.13 -17.46
N ASP A 368 -14.25 12.00 -18.77
CA ASP A 368 -15.06 11.00 -19.50
C ASP A 368 -14.20 9.94 -20.21
N GLY A 369 -12.87 10.10 -20.16
CA GLY A 369 -11.93 9.22 -20.86
C GLY A 369 -11.88 9.45 -22.37
N GLN A 370 -12.35 10.61 -22.84
CA GLN A 370 -12.25 11.05 -24.23
C GLN A 370 -11.32 12.26 -24.36
N THR A 371 -10.48 12.27 -25.39
CA THR A 371 -9.61 13.43 -25.67
C THR A 371 -10.40 14.46 -26.46
N GLY A 372 -11.23 15.26 -25.80
CA GLY A 372 -11.92 16.40 -26.40
C GLY A 372 -11.02 17.65 -26.55
N PRO A 373 -11.47 18.71 -27.25
CA PRO A 373 -10.67 19.92 -27.49
C PRO A 373 -10.12 20.59 -26.22
N ALA A 374 -10.88 20.53 -25.11
CA ALA A 374 -10.45 21.05 -23.82
C ALA A 374 -9.34 20.19 -23.19
N THR A 375 -9.44 18.86 -23.28
CA THR A 375 -8.41 17.95 -22.78
C THR A 375 -7.13 18.05 -23.61
N GLU A 376 -7.25 18.14 -24.94
CA GLU A 376 -6.10 18.34 -25.83
C GLU A 376 -5.42 19.70 -25.59
N GLY A 377 -6.19 20.78 -25.43
CA GLY A 377 -5.68 22.11 -25.10
C GLY A 377 -4.93 22.13 -23.76
N ALA A 378 -5.45 21.41 -22.76
CA ALA A 378 -4.78 21.25 -21.47
C ALA A 378 -3.47 20.46 -21.56
N ILE A 379 -3.44 19.40 -22.38
CA ILE A 379 -2.21 18.63 -22.63
C ILE A 379 -1.15 19.53 -23.30
N LYS A 380 -1.52 20.26 -24.35
CA LYS A 380 -0.59 21.16 -25.06
C LYS A 380 -0.06 22.27 -24.15
N ALA A 381 -0.93 22.86 -23.33
CA ALA A 381 -0.53 23.89 -22.37
C ALA A 381 0.45 23.33 -21.32
N PHE A 382 0.21 22.12 -20.83
CA PHE A 382 1.11 21.45 -19.89
C PHE A 382 2.45 21.08 -20.54
N GLN A 383 2.44 20.53 -21.75
CA GLN A 383 3.65 20.25 -22.52
C GLN A 383 4.49 21.51 -22.72
N GLN A 384 3.85 22.62 -23.08
CA GLN A 384 4.50 23.91 -23.25
C GLN A 384 5.12 24.42 -21.93
N GLN A 385 4.42 24.27 -20.79
CA GLN A 385 4.95 24.65 -19.48
C GLN A 385 6.17 23.80 -19.09
N GLN A 386 6.16 22.50 -19.40
CA GLN A 386 7.23 21.55 -19.07
C GLN A 386 8.36 21.48 -20.10
N LYS A 387 8.32 22.33 -21.14
CA LYS A 387 9.27 22.29 -22.27
C LYS A 387 9.34 20.92 -22.94
N LEU A 388 8.21 20.19 -22.97
CA LEU A 388 8.04 18.94 -23.71
C LEU A 388 7.63 19.24 -25.16
N PRO A 389 7.78 18.26 -26.09
CA PRO A 389 7.19 18.37 -27.42
C PRO A 389 5.69 18.68 -27.34
N VAL A 390 5.25 19.78 -27.97
CA VAL A 390 3.85 20.27 -27.91
C VAL A 390 3.04 19.64 -29.04
N ASP A 391 2.80 18.34 -28.95
CA ASP A 391 2.07 17.54 -29.95
C ASP A 391 0.62 17.23 -29.54
N GLY A 392 0.23 17.55 -28.29
CA GLY A 392 -1.09 17.24 -27.75
C GLY A 392 -1.35 15.75 -27.49
N GLN A 393 -0.32 14.91 -27.61
CA GLN A 393 -0.43 13.47 -27.44
C GLN A 393 -0.05 13.03 -26.02
N ILE A 394 -0.69 11.97 -25.56
CA ILE A 394 -0.34 11.34 -24.28
C ILE A 394 0.91 10.48 -24.49
N SER A 395 2.07 10.98 -24.06
CA SER A 395 3.35 10.28 -24.11
C SER A 395 3.83 9.88 -22.72
N GLU A 396 4.78 8.95 -22.64
CA GLU A 396 5.41 8.57 -21.36
C GLU A 396 6.08 9.76 -20.67
N GLN A 397 6.69 10.66 -21.45
CA GLN A 397 7.32 11.88 -20.95
C GLN A 397 6.28 12.85 -20.34
N LEU A 398 5.11 12.98 -20.96
CA LEU A 398 3.99 13.73 -20.40
C LEU A 398 3.52 13.13 -19.07
N LEU A 399 3.34 11.81 -19.01
CA LEU A 399 2.85 11.13 -17.81
C LEU A 399 3.83 11.25 -16.64
N ALA A 400 5.13 11.09 -16.91
CA ALA A 400 6.18 11.26 -15.92
C ALA A 400 6.24 12.70 -15.40
N ALA A 401 6.15 13.69 -16.30
CA ALA A 401 6.14 15.10 -15.92
C ALA A 401 4.89 15.47 -15.08
N LEU A 402 3.71 14.93 -15.42
CA LEU A 402 2.49 15.12 -14.62
C LEU A 402 2.65 14.56 -13.21
N ASP A 403 3.20 13.36 -13.08
CA ASP A 403 3.42 12.71 -11.79
C ASP A 403 4.46 13.47 -10.94
N GLN A 404 5.54 13.93 -11.56
CA GLN A 404 6.57 14.74 -10.89
C GLN A 404 6.01 16.08 -10.39
N GLN A 405 5.19 16.77 -11.20
CA GLN A 405 4.59 18.05 -10.84
C GLN A 405 3.61 17.91 -9.66
N LEU A 406 2.81 16.83 -9.65
CA LEU A 406 1.86 16.53 -8.57
C LEU A 406 2.60 16.22 -7.25
N GLN A 407 3.69 15.47 -7.32
CA GLN A 407 4.53 15.20 -6.15
C GLN A 407 5.14 16.48 -5.58
N ALA A 408 5.65 17.36 -6.44
CA ALA A 408 6.21 18.64 -6.02
C ALA A 408 5.15 19.55 -5.34
N GLN A 409 3.94 19.61 -5.90
CA GLN A 409 2.82 20.38 -5.32
C GLN A 409 2.41 19.84 -3.94
N GLN A 410 2.34 18.52 -3.79
CA GLN A 410 2.01 17.87 -2.50
C GLN A 410 3.10 18.11 -1.45
N ALA A 411 4.38 18.06 -1.84
CA ALA A 411 5.49 18.35 -0.95
C ALA A 411 5.46 19.81 -0.45
N GLN A 412 5.19 20.77 -1.34
CA GLN A 412 5.06 22.19 -0.96
C GLN A 412 3.87 22.44 -0.04
N GLN A 413 2.70 21.82 -0.30
CA GLN A 413 1.54 21.93 0.58
C GLN A 413 1.79 21.33 1.96
N ALA A 414 2.52 20.20 2.04
CA ALA A 414 2.91 19.59 3.31
C ALA A 414 3.85 20.51 4.11
N GLN A 415 4.82 21.14 3.45
CA GLN A 415 5.74 22.09 4.08
C GLN A 415 5.02 23.37 4.55
N GLN A 416 4.09 23.92 3.76
CA GLN A 416 3.29 25.07 4.16
C GLN A 416 2.35 24.75 5.33
N ALA A 417 1.73 23.57 5.34
CA ALA A 417 0.89 23.13 6.46
C ALA A 417 1.71 22.95 7.75
N GLN A 418 2.96 22.47 7.64
CA GLN A 418 3.89 22.39 8.77
C GLN A 418 4.33 23.76 9.26
N ALA A 419 4.64 24.70 8.35
CA ALA A 419 5.01 26.07 8.71
C ALA A 419 3.87 26.84 9.40
N GLN A 420 2.63 26.68 8.93
CA GLN A 420 1.44 27.29 9.55
C GLN A 420 1.15 26.69 10.94
N GLN A 421 1.40 25.40 11.14
CA GLN A 421 1.27 24.75 12.45
C GLN A 421 2.36 25.21 13.42
N ALA A 422 3.57 25.51 12.94
CA ALA A 422 4.65 26.05 13.77
C ALA A 422 4.46 27.53 14.13
N GLN A 423 3.62 28.28 13.41
CA GLN A 423 3.27 29.68 13.73
C GLN A 423 2.04 29.80 14.64
N GLN A 424 1.26 28.73 14.80
CA GLN A 424 0.07 28.66 15.66
C GLN A 424 0.34 27.94 16.99
N ALA A 425 1.55 27.42 17.18
CA ALA A 425 2.09 26.87 18.42
C ALA A 425 3.08 27.89 19.02
#